data_AF-A0A931MQY8-F1
#
_entry.id   AF-A0A931MQY8-F1
#
_cell.length_a   1.000
_cell.length_b   1.000
_cell.length_c   1.000
_cell.angle_alpha   90.00
_cell.angle_beta   90.00
_cell.angle_gamma   90.00
#
_symmetry.space_group_name_H-M   'P 1'
#
loop_
_entity.id
_entity.type
_entity.pdbx_description
1 polymer ?
#
loop_
_entity_poly.entity_id
_entity_poly.type
_entity_poly.pdbx_seq_one_letter_code
_entity_poly.pdbx_strand_id
1 'polypeptide(L)'
;MSGPTGIDDLLDAGAVGLRFFAEFLPRAHRIGAASTVTMSDLTDRYEAQRGLDVARLASDADAVRTVWSVLGTGVDEQRDRLASVPAVWEGGASCSASDPLAAHLERSRRLHDTVGALADTLAAAASAIGVIVDEKSRAA
;
A
#
# COMPACT_ATOMS: atom_id res chain seq x y z
N MET A 1 -21.68 -2.19 -14.68
CA MET A 1 -21.25 -1.68 -13.37
C MET A 1 -20.77 -2.89 -12.57
N SER A 2 -19.49 -3.22 -12.65
CA SER A 2 -18.89 -4.21 -11.75
C SER A 2 -18.34 -3.45 -10.56
N GLY A 3 -18.83 -3.77 -9.35
CA GLY A 3 -18.25 -3.28 -8.10
C GLY A 3 -16.80 -3.76 -7.95
N PRO A 4 -16.07 -3.31 -6.91
CA PRO A 4 -14.71 -3.78 -6.68
C PRO A 4 -14.74 -5.29 -6.46
N THR A 5 -14.33 -6.06 -7.48
CA THR A 5 -14.15 -7.50 -7.43
C THR A 5 -13.15 -7.77 -6.32
N GLY A 6 -13.59 -8.35 -5.21
CA GLY A 6 -12.71 -8.67 -4.10
C GLY A 6 -11.65 -9.69 -4.53
N ILE A 7 -10.58 -9.84 -3.73
CA ILE A 7 -9.60 -10.91 -3.94
C ILE A 7 -10.28 -12.28 -4.02
N ASP A 8 -11.26 -12.51 -3.15
CA ASP A 8 -12.06 -13.74 -3.14
C ASP A 8 -12.83 -13.94 -4.45
N ASP A 9 -13.47 -12.90 -5.00
CA ASP A 9 -14.19 -12.98 -6.27
C ASP A 9 -13.25 -13.29 -7.45
N LEU A 10 -12.03 -12.73 -7.45
CA LEU A 10 -11.01 -13.01 -8.45
C LEU A 10 -10.54 -14.46 -8.38
N LEU A 11 -10.32 -14.98 -7.17
CA LEU A 11 -9.95 -16.38 -6.95
C LEU A 11 -11.11 -17.33 -7.32
N ASP A 12 -12.35 -16.99 -6.97
CA ASP A 12 -13.53 -17.78 -7.34
C ASP A 12 -13.69 -17.87 -8.87
N ALA A 13 -13.45 -16.78 -9.59
CA ALA A 13 -13.51 -16.77 -11.05
C ALA A 13 -12.43 -17.65 -11.70
N GLY A 14 -11.21 -17.66 -11.14
CA GLY A 14 -10.09 -18.44 -11.67
C GLY A 14 -10.03 -19.88 -11.19
N ALA A 15 -10.80 -20.27 -10.17
CA ALA A 15 -10.74 -21.61 -9.57
C ALA A 15 -11.03 -22.74 -10.57
N VAL A 16 -11.77 -22.46 -11.65
CA VAL A 16 -12.02 -23.41 -12.75
C VAL A 16 -10.72 -23.98 -13.34
N GLY A 17 -9.67 -23.18 -13.34
CA GLY A 17 -8.36 -23.51 -13.85
C GLY A 17 -7.64 -24.65 -13.12
N LEU A 18 -7.89 -24.78 -11.81
CA LEU A 18 -7.34 -25.87 -11.00
C LEU A 18 -7.74 -27.26 -11.53
N ARG A 19 -8.82 -27.36 -12.33
CA ARG A 19 -9.23 -28.60 -12.99
C ARG A 19 -8.19 -29.10 -14.00
N PHE A 20 -7.47 -28.20 -14.67
CA PHE A 20 -6.37 -28.60 -15.57
C PHE A 20 -5.32 -29.40 -14.80
N PHE A 21 -4.91 -28.92 -13.62
CA PHE A 21 -3.90 -29.59 -12.81
C PHE A 21 -4.39 -30.91 -12.23
N ALA A 22 -5.67 -31.03 -11.89
CA ALA A 22 -6.27 -32.28 -11.45
C ALA A 22 -6.11 -33.41 -12.50
N GLU A 23 -6.19 -33.07 -13.79
CA GLU A 23 -5.99 -34.01 -14.89
C GLU A 23 -4.52 -34.18 -15.28
N PHE A 24 -3.72 -33.12 -15.21
CA PHE A 24 -2.34 -33.08 -15.66
C PHE A 24 -1.36 -33.72 -14.66
N LEU A 25 -1.46 -33.42 -13.36
CA LEU A 25 -0.49 -33.88 -12.35
C LEU A 25 -0.33 -35.41 -12.32
N PRO A 26 -1.39 -36.24 -12.39
CA PRO A 26 -1.24 -37.69 -12.46
C PRO A 26 -0.43 -38.17 -13.67
N ARG A 27 -0.47 -37.43 -14.80
CA ARG A 27 0.32 -37.74 -16.00
C ARG A 27 1.76 -37.31 -15.81
N ALA A 28 1.98 -36.12 -15.26
CA ALA A 28 3.31 -35.59 -14.97
C ALA A 28 4.06 -36.44 -13.93
N HIS A 29 3.38 -36.95 -12.90
CA HIS A 29 3.94 -37.88 -11.92
C HIS A 29 4.44 -39.18 -12.56
N ARG A 30 3.67 -39.76 -13.48
CA ARG A 30 4.03 -41.02 -14.15
C ARG A 30 5.32 -40.93 -14.96
N ILE A 31 5.64 -39.75 -15.49
CA ILE A 31 6.88 -39.51 -16.25
C ILE A 31 7.98 -38.85 -15.41
N GLY A 32 7.76 -38.67 -14.09
CA GLY A 32 8.71 -38.06 -13.17
C GLY A 32 8.89 -36.55 -13.32
N ALA A 33 8.04 -35.85 -14.09
CA ALA A 33 8.18 -34.42 -14.38
C ALA A 33 7.75 -33.49 -13.23
N ALA A 34 6.95 -33.98 -12.28
CA ALA A 34 6.41 -33.18 -11.18
C ALA A 34 6.32 -33.96 -9.85
N SER A 35 7.21 -34.92 -9.59
CA SER A 35 7.09 -35.95 -8.55
C SER A 35 6.85 -35.48 -7.10
N THR A 36 7.04 -34.20 -6.81
CA THR A 36 6.90 -33.63 -5.46
C THR A 36 5.70 -32.69 -5.30
N VAL A 37 4.99 -32.35 -6.38
CA VAL A 37 3.90 -31.36 -6.33
C VAL A 37 2.56 -32.09 -6.25
N THR A 38 1.80 -31.87 -5.18
CA THR A 38 0.46 -32.42 -5.05
C THR A 38 -0.62 -31.42 -5.44
N MET A 39 -1.84 -31.92 -5.68
CA MET A 39 -3.00 -31.03 -5.85
C MET A 39 -3.26 -30.19 -4.59
N SER A 40 -3.02 -30.72 -3.39
CA SER A 40 -3.15 -29.96 -2.15
C SER A 40 -2.21 -28.76 -2.16
N ASP A 41 -0.93 -28.96 -2.52
CA ASP A 41 0.04 -27.87 -2.55
C ASP A 41 -0.34 -26.76 -3.53
N LEU A 42 -0.95 -27.12 -4.67
CA LEU A 42 -1.43 -26.15 -5.65
C LEU A 42 -2.66 -25.40 -5.14
N THR A 43 -3.62 -26.09 -4.54
CA THR A 43 -4.81 -25.46 -3.94
C THR A 43 -4.44 -24.56 -2.78
N ASP A 44 -3.56 -25.00 -1.87
CA ASP A 44 -3.10 -24.20 -0.74
C ASP A 44 -2.38 -22.93 -1.21
N ARG A 45 -1.52 -23.06 -2.23
CA ARG A 45 -0.89 -21.89 -2.86
C ARG A 45 -1.92 -21.01 -3.53
N TYR A 46 -2.95 -21.58 -4.19
CA TYR A 46 -3.98 -20.83 -4.89
C TYR A 46 -4.83 -19.99 -3.94
N GLU A 47 -5.25 -20.56 -2.83
CA GLU A 47 -6.10 -19.93 -1.82
C GLU A 47 -5.33 -19.03 -0.83
N ALA A 48 -4.00 -18.97 -0.90
CA ALA A 48 -3.15 -18.25 0.06
C ALA A 48 -3.49 -16.75 0.26
N GLN A 49 -4.13 -16.11 -0.72
CA GLN A 49 -4.53 -14.70 -0.65
C GLN A 49 -6.00 -14.51 -0.25
N ARG A 50 -6.76 -15.58 -0.05
CA ARG A 50 -8.17 -15.51 0.32
C ARG A 50 -8.35 -14.79 1.67
N GLY A 51 -9.37 -13.94 1.76
CA GLY A 51 -9.66 -13.13 2.93
C GLY A 51 -8.78 -11.88 3.08
N LEU A 52 -7.86 -11.60 2.14
CA LEU A 52 -7.14 -10.32 2.11
C LEU A 52 -8.07 -9.19 1.67
N ASP A 53 -8.29 -8.25 2.58
CA ASP A 53 -9.07 -7.04 2.32
C ASP A 53 -8.19 -5.94 1.71
N VAL A 54 -7.89 -6.09 0.42
CA VAL A 54 -7.11 -5.11 -0.35
C VAL A 54 -7.86 -3.78 -0.51
N ALA A 55 -9.19 -3.80 -0.50
CA ALA A 55 -10.01 -2.60 -0.54
C ALA A 55 -9.83 -1.77 0.74
N ARG A 56 -9.77 -2.42 1.91
CA ARG A 56 -9.43 -1.76 3.17
C ARG A 56 -8.01 -1.19 3.15
N LEU A 57 -7.03 -1.91 2.62
CA LEU A 57 -5.66 -1.39 2.50
C LEU A 57 -5.60 -0.14 1.61
N ALA A 58 -6.35 -0.11 0.52
CA ALA A 58 -6.49 1.07 -0.34
C ALA A 58 -7.21 2.22 0.40
N SER A 59 -8.27 1.92 1.15
CA SER A 59 -8.97 2.91 1.98
C SER A 59 -8.06 3.50 3.07
N ASP A 60 -7.19 2.69 3.68
CA ASP A 60 -6.21 3.15 4.65
C ASP A 60 -5.20 4.10 3.98
N ALA A 61 -4.77 3.79 2.75
CA ALA A 61 -3.90 4.68 1.96
C ALA A 61 -4.56 6.06 1.71
N ASP A 62 -5.85 6.08 1.37
CA ASP A 62 -6.60 7.32 1.15
C ASP A 62 -6.79 8.13 2.44
N ALA A 63 -7.04 7.45 3.57
CA ALA A 63 -7.11 8.10 4.87
C ALA A 63 -5.76 8.75 5.24
N VAL A 64 -4.64 8.04 5.04
CA VAL A 64 -3.29 8.58 5.28
C VAL A 64 -3.00 9.75 4.33
N ARG A 65 -3.43 9.67 3.06
CA ARG A 65 -3.28 10.76 2.09
C ARG A 65 -4.08 12.02 2.47
N THR A 66 -5.24 11.84 3.09
CA THR A 66 -6.01 12.96 3.65
C THR A 66 -5.26 13.63 4.79
N VAL A 67 -4.69 12.83 5.72
CA VAL A 67 -3.85 13.34 6.81
C VAL A 67 -2.63 14.08 6.27
N TRP A 68 -1.97 13.51 5.26
CA TRP A 68 -0.85 14.14 4.57
C TRP A 68 -1.21 15.53 4.02
N SER A 69 -2.34 15.64 3.32
CA SER A 69 -2.80 16.93 2.77
C SER A 69 -3.03 17.98 3.85
N VAL A 70 -3.65 17.60 4.97
CA VAL A 70 -3.90 18.51 6.11
C VAL A 70 -2.59 18.95 6.76
N LEU A 71 -1.64 18.02 6.94
CA LEU A 71 -0.31 18.33 7.45
C LEU A 71 0.43 19.31 6.52
N GLY A 72 0.31 19.14 5.20
CA GLY A 72 0.94 20.02 4.22
C GLY A 72 0.45 21.46 4.36
N THR A 73 -0.86 21.66 4.42
CA THR A 73 -1.46 22.99 4.68
C THR A 73 -0.94 23.59 5.99
N GLY A 74 -0.88 22.80 7.06
CA GLY A 74 -0.36 23.27 8.35
C GLY A 74 1.12 23.67 8.31
N VAL A 75 1.96 22.90 7.60
CA VAL A 75 3.39 23.21 7.42
C VAL A 75 3.58 24.50 6.64
N ASP A 76 2.80 24.71 5.58
CA ASP A 76 2.85 25.93 4.76
C ASP A 76 2.40 27.15 5.56
N GLU A 77 1.30 27.03 6.32
CA GLU A 77 0.85 28.10 7.22
C GLU A 77 1.91 28.46 8.28
N GLN A 78 2.54 27.46 8.90
CA GLN A 78 3.61 27.68 9.88
C GLN A 78 4.81 28.38 9.24
N ARG A 79 5.20 27.96 8.02
CA ARG A 79 6.30 28.57 7.27
C ARG A 79 6.01 30.04 6.98
N ASP A 80 4.81 30.34 6.49
CA ASP A 80 4.43 31.70 6.10
C ASP A 80 4.35 32.63 7.32
N ARG A 81 3.80 32.15 8.44
CA ARG A 81 3.80 32.89 9.71
C ARG A 81 5.22 33.15 10.20
N LEU A 82 6.09 32.14 10.19
CA LEU A 82 7.48 32.30 10.62
C LEU A 82 8.31 33.22 9.72
N ALA A 83 8.01 33.26 8.42
CA ALA A 83 8.65 34.20 7.49
C ALA A 83 8.30 35.67 7.79
N SER A 84 7.15 35.94 8.42
CA SER A 84 6.74 37.31 8.80
C SER A 84 7.30 37.79 10.14
N VAL A 85 7.76 36.87 11.00
CA VAL A 85 8.27 37.19 12.35
C VAL A 85 9.47 38.16 12.35
N PRO A 86 10.49 38.01 11.49
CA PRO A 86 11.66 38.89 11.49
C PRO A 86 11.33 40.37 11.22
N ALA A 87 10.21 40.66 10.55
CA ALA A 87 9.81 42.03 10.23
C ALA A 87 9.18 42.79 11.42
N VAL A 88 8.82 42.10 12.50
CA VAL A 88 8.05 42.66 13.62
C VAL A 88 8.76 42.43 14.96
N TRP A 89 9.66 41.45 15.04
CA TRP A 89 10.28 41.01 16.30
C TRP A 89 11.76 41.42 16.39
N GLU A 90 12.01 42.64 16.88
CA GLU A 90 13.35 43.15 17.19
C GLU A 90 13.76 42.84 18.66
N GLY A 91 15.04 42.48 18.88
CA GLY A 91 15.63 42.28 20.22
C GLY A 91 16.22 40.89 20.49
N GLY A 92 16.95 40.72 21.60
CA GLY A 92 17.74 39.51 21.91
C GLY A 92 16.95 38.20 22.04
N ALA A 93 15.64 38.26 22.34
CA ALA A 93 14.77 37.09 22.34
C ALA A 93 14.49 36.54 20.92
N SER A 94 14.53 37.41 19.90
CA SER A 94 14.36 37.05 18.48
C SER A 94 15.44 36.06 18.02
N CYS A 95 16.70 36.30 18.39
CA CYS A 95 17.82 35.40 18.10
C CYS A 95 17.75 34.06 18.86
N SER A 96 17.08 34.01 20.02
CA SER A 96 16.98 32.78 20.82
C SER A 96 15.84 31.84 20.38
N ALA A 97 14.81 32.39 19.73
CA ALA A 97 13.63 31.63 19.30
C ALA A 97 13.69 31.18 17.84
N SER A 98 14.51 31.82 17.00
CA SER A 98 14.64 31.51 15.56
C SER A 98 15.06 30.06 15.31
N ASP A 99 16.09 29.57 16.01
CA ASP A 99 16.66 28.25 15.77
C ASP A 99 15.71 27.11 16.20
N PRO A 100 15.07 27.16 17.38
CA PRO A 100 14.04 26.18 17.75
C PRO A 100 12.85 26.15 16.79
N LEU A 101 12.42 27.31 16.29
CA LEU A 101 11.29 27.42 15.35
C LEU A 101 11.65 26.87 13.96
N ALA A 102 12.86 27.16 13.47
CA ALA A 102 13.37 26.57 12.24
C ALA A 102 13.50 25.04 12.36
N ALA A 103 14.02 24.54 13.49
CA ALA A 103 14.10 23.11 13.76
C ALA A 103 12.71 22.45 13.91
N HIS A 104 11.70 23.18 14.38
CA HIS A 104 10.32 22.69 14.39
C HIS A 104 9.75 22.56 12.97
N LEU A 105 9.87 23.60 12.14
CA LEU A 105 9.43 23.54 10.74
C LEU A 105 10.06 22.38 9.98
N GLU A 106 11.36 22.18 10.16
CA GLU A 106 12.09 21.09 9.53
C GLU A 106 11.57 19.70 9.98
N ARG A 107 11.28 19.53 11.27
CA ARG A 107 10.64 18.29 11.76
C ARG A 107 9.25 18.09 11.19
N SER A 108 8.45 19.15 11.09
CA SER A 108 7.09 19.08 10.52
C SER A 108 7.13 18.71 9.03
N ARG A 109 8.09 19.23 8.26
CA ARG A 109 8.33 18.81 6.87
C ARG A 109 8.70 17.35 6.74
N ARG A 110 9.66 16.87 7.54
CA ARG A 110 10.05 15.44 7.52
C ARG A 110 8.89 14.53 7.88
N LEU A 111 8.05 14.93 8.84
CA LEU A 111 6.84 14.19 9.19
C LEU A 111 5.88 14.14 8.00
N HIS A 112 5.61 15.28 7.36
CA HIS A 112 4.79 15.35 6.15
C HIS A 112 5.32 14.41 5.05
N ASP A 113 6.61 14.44 4.75
CA ASP A 113 7.21 13.58 3.72
C ASP A 113 7.09 12.09 4.08
N THR A 114 7.31 11.75 5.35
CA THR A 114 7.18 10.36 5.85
C THR A 114 5.75 9.84 5.72
N VAL A 115 4.75 10.67 6.06
CA VAL A 115 3.33 10.31 5.92
C VAL A 115 2.95 10.15 4.44
N GLY A 116 3.48 10.99 3.56
CA GLY A 116 3.30 10.86 2.11
C GLY A 116 3.85 9.54 1.59
N ALA A 117 5.10 9.22 1.93
CA ALA A 117 5.73 7.95 1.56
C ALA A 117 4.95 6.73 2.07
N LEU A 118 4.37 6.79 3.27
CA LEU A 118 3.52 5.75 3.81
C LEU A 118 2.24 5.57 2.97
N ALA A 119 1.54 6.66 2.63
CA ALA A 119 0.34 6.61 1.79
C ALA A 119 0.62 5.98 0.41
N ASP A 120 1.76 6.32 -0.19
CA ASP A 120 2.16 5.77 -1.48
C ASP A 120 2.53 4.29 -1.38
N THR A 121 3.23 3.89 -0.31
CA THR A 121 3.59 2.49 -0.06
C THR A 121 2.35 1.62 0.13
N LEU A 122 1.35 2.09 0.91
CA LEU A 122 0.09 1.36 1.11
C LEU A 122 -0.69 1.20 -0.20
N ALA A 123 -0.80 2.28 -0.98
CA ALA A 123 -1.46 2.24 -2.28
C ALA A 123 -0.75 1.31 -3.28
N ALA A 124 0.58 1.37 -3.33
CA ALA A 124 1.38 0.51 -4.19
C ALA A 124 1.25 -0.97 -3.79
N ALA A 125 1.26 -1.27 -2.49
CA ALA A 125 1.05 -2.63 -1.99
C ALA A 125 -0.34 -3.18 -2.34
N ALA A 126 -1.39 -2.38 -2.15
CA ALA A 126 -2.75 -2.77 -2.52
C ALA A 126 -2.87 -3.08 -4.02
N SER A 127 -2.31 -2.20 -4.87
CA SER A 127 -2.28 -2.41 -6.32
C SER A 127 -1.50 -3.67 -6.71
N ALA A 128 -0.30 -3.86 -6.16
CA ALA A 128 0.55 -5.01 -6.48
C ALA A 128 -0.11 -6.34 -6.10
N ILE A 129 -0.75 -6.42 -4.93
CA ILE A 129 -1.49 -7.63 -4.51
C ILE A 129 -2.64 -7.90 -5.50
N GLY A 130 -3.39 -6.87 -5.88
CA GLY A 130 -4.48 -7.01 -6.85
C GLY A 130 -3.99 -7.55 -8.20
N VAL A 131 -2.89 -7.01 -8.73
CA VAL A 131 -2.29 -7.46 -9.99
C VAL A 131 -1.83 -8.92 -9.89
N ILE A 132 -1.10 -9.29 -8.84
CA ILE A 132 -0.59 -10.66 -8.66
C ILE A 132 -1.75 -11.66 -8.59
N VAL A 133 -2.83 -11.33 -7.90
CA VAL A 133 -4.00 -12.21 -7.80
C VAL A 133 -4.75 -12.32 -9.13
N ASP A 134 -4.92 -11.22 -9.87
CA ASP A 134 -5.53 -11.23 -11.22
C ASP A 134 -4.69 -12.04 -12.23
N GLU A 135 -3.37 -11.92 -12.20
CA GLU A 135 -2.48 -12.75 -13.02
C GLU A 135 -2.63 -14.23 -12.68
N LYS A 136 -2.66 -14.55 -11.38
CA LYS A 136 -2.81 -15.91 -10.87
C LYS A 136 -4.17 -16.51 -11.21
N SER A 137 -5.26 -15.73 -11.13
CA SER A 137 -6.59 -16.22 -11.47
C SER A 137 -6.75 -16.51 -12.96
N ARG A 138 -5.99 -15.83 -13.83
CA ARG A 138 -5.92 -16.12 -15.28
C ARG A 138 -5.00 -17.28 -15.64
N ALA A 139 -3.98 -17.53 -14.83
CA ALA A 139 -2.99 -18.57 -15.07
C ALA A 139 -3.43 -19.96 -14.57
N ALA A 140 -4.37 -20.00 -13.61
CA ALA A 140 -5.04 -21.23 -13.24
C ALA A 140 -5.84 -21.74 -14.44
#